data_AF-A0A350AD77-F1
#
_entry.id   AF-A0A350AD77-F1
#
_cell.length_a   1.000
_cell.length_b   1.000
_cell.length_c   1.000
_cell.angle_alpha   90.00
_cell.angle_beta   90.00
_cell.angle_gamma   90.00
#
_symmetry.space_group_name_H-M   'P 1'
#
loop_
_entity.id
_entity.type
_entity.pdbx_description
1 polymer ?
#
loop_
_entity_poly.entity_id
_entity_poly.type
_entity_poly.pdbx_seq_one_letter_code
_entity_poly.pdbx_strand_id
1 'polypeptide(L)'
;GKRKGAWALSEDAPEATKGFLLNHLIHELLPPKGDGLRWSNSDPVTGQAAWFDLRVKIARAVAPPESQPNHPPQKSPVGKGPKTLSWQVRK
;
A
#
# COMPACT_ATOMS: atom_id res chain seq x y z
N GLY A 1 1.10 -3.69 -4.44
CA GLY A 1 2.00 -3.14 -3.42
C GLY A 1 2.11 -1.66 -3.64
N LYS A 2 3.32 -1.12 -3.75
CA LYS A 2 3.50 0.24 -4.28
C LYS A 2 3.34 0.24 -5.79
N ARG A 3 2.84 1.36 -6.34
CA ARG A 3 2.76 1.56 -7.78
C ARG A 3 4.16 1.66 -8.40
N LYS A 4 4.35 1.14 -9.63
CA LYS A 4 5.62 1.25 -10.38
C LYS A 4 6.06 2.72 -10.49
N GLY A 5 7.33 2.99 -10.22
CA GLY A 5 7.89 4.35 -10.22
C GLY A 5 7.57 5.19 -8.96
N ALA A 6 6.81 4.65 -8.00
CA ALA A 6 6.58 5.32 -6.73
C ALA A 6 7.88 5.42 -5.91
N TRP A 7 8.09 6.59 -5.29
CA TRP A 7 9.20 6.85 -4.38
C TRP A 7 10.58 6.62 -5.03
N ALA A 8 10.71 6.96 -6.32
CA ALA A 8 11.90 6.70 -7.13
C ALA A 8 12.37 5.24 -7.17
N LEU A 9 11.50 4.30 -6.82
CA LEU A 9 11.75 2.88 -7.02
C LEU A 9 11.75 2.55 -8.52
N SER A 10 12.53 1.52 -8.87
CA SER A 10 12.49 0.97 -10.20
C SER A 10 11.12 0.35 -10.50
N GLU A 11 10.77 0.22 -11.78
CA GLU A 11 9.49 -0.33 -12.20
C GLU A 11 9.37 -1.84 -11.93
N ASP A 12 10.52 -2.52 -11.78
CA ASP A 12 10.66 -3.92 -11.43
C ASP A 12 10.88 -4.16 -9.92
N ALA A 13 10.82 -3.11 -9.10
CA ALA A 13 11.05 -3.21 -7.66
C ALA A 13 10.12 -4.26 -7.00
N PRO A 14 10.60 -5.05 -6.02
CA PRO A 14 9.80 -6.05 -5.34
C PRO A 14 8.49 -5.51 -4.75
N GLU A 15 8.46 -4.26 -4.31
CA GLU A 15 7.27 -3.59 -3.79
C GLU A 15 6.16 -3.43 -4.83
N ALA A 16 6.51 -3.42 -6.11
CA ALA A 16 5.57 -3.34 -7.23
C ALA A 16 5.26 -4.73 -7.84
N THR A 17 6.23 -5.65 -7.82
CA THR A 17 6.08 -6.97 -8.48
C THR A 17 5.62 -8.09 -7.54
N LYS A 18 6.07 -8.08 -6.29
CA LYS A 18 5.81 -9.14 -5.29
C LYS A 18 5.00 -8.66 -4.09
N GLY A 19 5.16 -7.41 -3.68
CA GLY A 19 4.47 -6.83 -2.54
C GLY A 19 3.02 -6.46 -2.87
N PHE A 20 2.10 -6.65 -1.93
CA PHE A 20 0.72 -6.19 -2.03
C PHE A 20 0.33 -5.39 -0.78
N LEU A 21 -0.51 -4.38 -0.94
CA LEU A 21 -1.05 -3.60 0.17
C LEU A 21 -2.43 -4.14 0.50
N LEU A 22 -2.64 -4.49 1.76
CA LEU A 22 -3.88 -5.08 2.24
C LEU A 22 -4.95 -4.03 2.60
N ASN A 23 -4.60 -2.75 2.55
CA ASN A 23 -5.47 -1.65 2.97
C ASN A 23 -6.80 -1.64 2.21
N HIS A 24 -6.80 -2.02 0.92
CA HIS A 24 -7.98 -2.06 0.08
C HIS A 24 -9.04 -3.09 0.51
N LEU A 25 -8.71 -4.01 1.43
CA LEU A 25 -9.69 -4.93 2.02
C LEU A 25 -10.50 -4.30 3.16
N ILE A 26 -10.03 -3.17 3.69
CA ILE A 26 -10.72 -2.41 4.72
C ILE A 26 -11.48 -1.29 4.02
N HIS A 27 -12.81 -1.32 4.10
CA HIS A 27 -13.63 -0.30 3.46
C HIS A 27 -13.44 1.05 4.18
N GLU A 28 -13.39 2.15 3.42
CA GLU A 28 -13.33 3.53 3.94
C GLU A 28 -14.56 3.91 4.79
N LEU A 29 -15.62 3.11 4.76
CA LEU A 29 -16.90 3.39 5.39
C LEU A 29 -17.29 2.22 6.28
N LEU A 30 -17.86 2.52 7.44
CA LEU A 30 -18.45 1.52 8.31
C LEU A 30 -19.67 0.87 7.64
N PRO A 31 -20.06 -0.35 8.07
CA PRO A 31 -21.32 -0.95 7.63
C PRO A 31 -22.50 0.01 7.84
N PRO A 32 -23.50 0.02 6.94
CA PRO A 32 -24.70 0.83 7.14
C PRO A 32 -25.38 0.51 8.47
N LYS A 33 -25.82 1.54 9.20
CA LYS A 33 -26.49 1.39 10.50
C LYS A 33 -28.01 1.58 10.45
N GLY A 34 -28.58 1.88 9.29
CA GLY A 34 -30.03 2.09 9.11
C GLY A 34 -30.52 3.50 9.48
N ASP A 35 -29.62 4.42 9.82
CA ASP A 35 -29.88 5.84 10.14
C ASP A 35 -29.91 6.75 8.89
N GLY A 36 -29.83 6.16 7.69
CA GLY A 36 -29.75 6.89 6.43
C GLY A 36 -28.38 7.52 6.14
N LEU A 37 -27.38 7.34 7.02
CA LEU A 37 -26.05 7.91 6.89
C LEU A 37 -25.00 6.83 6.54
N ARG A 38 -23.91 7.27 5.91
CA ARG A 38 -22.72 6.44 5.62
C ARG A 38 -21.54 7.00 6.39
N TRP A 39 -21.17 6.33 7.47
CA TRP A 39 -20.12 6.79 8.38
C TRP A 39 -18.72 6.44 7.90
N SER A 40 -17.79 7.37 8.06
CA SER A 40 -16.37 7.12 7.79
C SER A 40 -15.81 6.06 8.74
N ASN A 41 -14.93 5.20 8.24
CA ASN A 41 -14.17 4.22 9.02
C ASN A 41 -12.82 4.81 9.52
N SER A 42 -12.82 6.10 9.82
CA SER A 42 -11.68 6.84 10.37
C SER A 42 -11.83 6.98 11.88
N ASP A 43 -10.74 7.24 12.58
CA ASP A 43 -10.82 7.63 13.99
C ASP A 43 -11.71 8.88 14.15
N PRO A 44 -12.76 8.84 14.98
CA PRO A 44 -13.75 9.92 15.03
C PRO A 44 -13.21 11.21 15.68
N VAL A 45 -12.04 11.16 16.32
CA VAL A 45 -11.43 12.31 17.00
C VAL A 45 -10.43 13.01 16.08
N THR A 46 -9.54 12.24 15.45
CA THR A 46 -8.39 12.75 14.68
C THR A 46 -8.58 12.69 13.17
N GLY A 47 -9.55 11.89 12.69
CA GLY A 47 -9.75 11.62 11.26
C GLY A 47 -8.65 10.78 10.61
N GLN A 48 -7.66 10.30 11.38
CA GLN A 48 -6.59 9.46 10.86
C GLN A 48 -7.09 8.03 10.61
N ALA A 49 -6.34 7.28 9.81
CA ALA A 49 -6.58 5.85 9.64
C ALA A 49 -6.51 5.16 11.01
N ALA A 50 -7.62 4.56 11.43
CA ALA A 50 -7.68 3.83 12.69
C ALA A 50 -6.83 2.56 12.60
N TRP A 51 -6.06 2.29 13.65
CA TRP A 51 -5.26 1.06 13.77
C TRP A 51 -6.15 -0.01 14.40
N PHE A 52 -6.46 -1.05 13.63
CA PHE A 52 -7.28 -2.16 14.11
C PHE A 52 -6.39 -3.38 14.35
N ASP A 53 -6.52 -4.00 15.52
CA ASP A 53 -6.00 -5.34 15.75
C ASP A 53 -6.94 -6.35 15.08
N LEU A 54 -6.54 -6.83 13.90
CA LEU A 54 -7.31 -7.78 13.11
C LEU A 54 -6.67 -9.17 13.14
N ARG A 55 -7.48 -10.20 13.39
CA ARG A 55 -7.09 -11.58 13.13
C ARG A 55 -7.55 -11.98 11.73
N VAL A 56 -6.60 -12.22 10.84
CA VAL A 56 -6.89 -12.65 9.46
C VAL A 56 -6.48 -14.10 9.23
N LYS A 57 -7.22 -14.80 8.35
CA LYS A 57 -6.84 -16.11 7.82
C LYS A 57 -6.32 -15.94 6.41
N ILE A 58 -5.08 -16.39 6.16
CA ILE A 58 -4.44 -16.32 4.84
C ILE A 58 -4.45 -17.71 4.22
N ALA A 59 -4.77 -17.81 2.94
CA ALA A 59 -4.69 -19.02 2.15
C ALA A 59 -3.82 -18.77 0.91
N ARG A 60 -3.21 -19.84 0.37
CA ARG A 60 -2.47 -19.74 -0.89
C ARG A 60 -3.45 -19.45 -2.03
N ALA A 61 -3.13 -18.47 -2.85
CA ALA A 61 -3.80 -18.21 -4.11
C ALA A 61 -2.87 -18.59 -5.27
N VAL A 62 -3.44 -18.80 -6.46
CA VAL A 62 -2.65 -18.88 -7.70
C VAL A 62 -1.93 -17.54 -7.87
N ALA A 63 -0.61 -17.60 -8.04
CA ALA A 63 0.20 -16.38 -8.18
C ALA A 63 -0.19 -15.67 -9.48
N PRO A 64 -0.67 -14.41 -9.43
CA PRO A 64 -0.84 -13.62 -10.63
C PRO A 64 0.53 -13.26 -11.22
N PRO A 65 0.61 -12.90 -12.52
CA PRO A 65 1.87 -12.46 -13.14
C PRO A 65 2.54 -11.28 -12.44
N GLU A 66 1.75 -10.40 -11.82
CA GLU A 66 2.20 -9.26 -11.02
C GLU A 66 1.16 -8.87 -9.96
N SER A 67 1.56 -8.03 -9.00
CA SER A 67 0.66 -7.52 -7.94
C SER A 67 -0.51 -6.74 -8.54
N GLN A 68 -1.70 -6.97 -7.97
CA GLN A 68 -2.92 -6.22 -8.31
C GLN A 68 -3.29 -5.19 -7.23
N PRO A 69 -4.07 -4.14 -7.57
CA PRO A 69 -4.37 -3.72 -8.95
C PRO A 69 -3.10 -3.20 -9.65
N ASN A 70 -2.93 -3.54 -10.94
CA ASN A 70 -1.81 -3.02 -11.72
C ASN A 70 -2.23 -1.72 -12.41
N HIS A 71 -1.61 -0.61 -12.00
CA HIS A 71 -1.78 0.70 -12.62
C HIS A 71 -0.55 1.06 -13.46
N PRO A 72 -0.69 1.86 -14.53
CA PRO A 72 0.45 2.33 -15.32
C PRO A 72 1.52 2.98 -14.42
N PRO A 73 2.82 2.92 -14.74
CA PRO A 73 3.86 3.57 -13.95
C PRO A 73 3.56 5.05 -13.70
N GLN A 74 3.84 5.53 -12.49
CA GLN A 74 3.73 6.96 -12.18
C GLN A 74 5.10 7.63 -12.29
N LYS A 75 5.11 8.88 -12.76
CA LYS A 75 6.33 9.67 -12.83
C LYS A 75 6.82 10.00 -11.42
N SER A 76 8.06 9.62 -11.11
CA SER A 76 8.67 10.01 -9.84
C SER A 76 8.92 11.52 -9.82
N PRO A 77 8.54 12.24 -8.73
CA PRO A 77 8.86 13.66 -8.60
C PRO A 77 10.35 13.90 -8.26
N VAL A 78 11.08 12.85 -7.88
CA VAL A 78 12.51 12.88 -7.56
C VAL A 78 13.29 11.95 -8.50
N GLY A 79 14.58 12.25 -8.68
CA GLY A 79 15.47 11.43 -9.51
C GLY A 79 15.66 10.01 -8.98
N LYS A 80 16.08 9.08 -9.86
CA LYS A 80 16.47 7.73 -9.44
C LYS A 80 17.82 7.79 -8.71
N GLY A 81 17.94 7.05 -7.61
CA GLY A 81 19.19 6.93 -6.88
C GLY A 81 20.30 6.26 -7.72
N PRO A 82 21.58 6.46 -7.35
CA PRO A 82 22.70 5.81 -8.03
C PRO A 82 22.61 4.28 -7.89
N LYS A 83 23.09 3.54 -8.90
CA LYS A 83 23.11 2.06 -8.88
C LYS A 83 24.01 1.51 -7.78
N THR A 84 25.08 2.22 -7.47
CA THR A 84 26.05 1.84 -6.44
C THR A 84 25.91 2.80 -5.28
N LEU A 85 25.66 2.26 -4.10
CA LEU A 85 25.60 3.02 -2.86
C LEU A 85 26.91 2.81 -2.10
N SER A 86 27.47 3.90 -1.57
CA SER A 86 28.64 3.89 -0.71
C SER A 86 28.29 4.59 0.60
N TRP A 87 28.55 3.94 1.73
CA TRP A 87 28.31 4.50 3.05
C TRP A 87 29.59 4.42 3.88
N GLN A 88 29.87 5.49 4.63
CA GLN A 88 30.90 5.49 5.66
C GLN A 88 30.29 4.99 6.97
N VAL A 89 30.84 3.90 7.50
CA VAL A 89 30.50 3.41 8.84
C VAL A 89 31.49 4.04 9.83
N ARG A 90 30.99 4.86 10.76
CA ARG A 90 31.80 5.34 11.89
C ARG A 90 31.82 4.24 12.97
N LYS A 91 33.00 3.95 13.52
CA LYS A 91 33.16 3.12 14.71
C LYS A 91 32.64 3.84 15.94
#